data_AF-A0A1I7J144-F1
#
_entry.id   AF-A0A1I7J144-F1
#
_cell.length_a   1.000
_cell.length_b   1.000
_cell.length_c   1.000
_cell.angle_alpha   90.00
_cell.angle_beta   90.00
_cell.angle_gamma   90.00
#
_symmetry.space_group_name_H-M   'P 1'
#
loop_
_entity.id
_entity.type
_entity.pdbx_description
1 polymer ?
#
loop_
_entity_poly.entity_id
_entity_poly.type
_entity_poly.pdbx_seq_one_letter_code
_entity_poly.pdbx_strand_id
1 'polypeptide(L)'
;MNKLIKELEKNEMINKLLKCFEDDFIKNYEKSDDLEEYLLENNRDTIFRKWLFSPILETIYITPNYIINNIAQEIEEGNYTIIPHAVIHIENFQVNFKFNWIIYSEEKNPVLDDLNVLLSYCKPVLTKRFNNIYVLDNGEEIIDAINFRSGYYINYLIDIAVSMNLLKKMESINCFVYQIGDNYEKYSKLSDSEKIKMIIESSFRTSTKNIEKIYDVKDDNIILKLLDNNIILDDFMNLLTEIKKIDSNMMYEEEYAFLGRVIDINFTSVFGYYLGLVMPVYNDSFFTQVFLKIAKKAIKSDMLEDVIFQFEAGHELTASGDKILMNFKDKFRDKTFKKGTDKLLNDVLEHYLSYKDEYEAEIMGTLYEIDEDFDIFNEVPHTIGENLNEFFNYLAFDKHLKKETCEKHYENVMFYIHFYLQCETLKDFNRISQDSLHEFLLKYFIPKFATSKTNVKDEMISLNQYFKFLSDRELINKDIMKDIKGVMKNKEFYVTYFEEWINDEDDF
;
A
#
# COMPACT_ATOMS: atom_id res chain seq x y z
N MET A 1 17.92 -29.96 3.68
CA MET A 1 17.87 -28.56 4.19
C MET A 1 19.21 -27.82 4.24
N ASN A 2 20.11 -27.99 5.23
CA ASN A 2 21.37 -27.20 5.23
C ASN A 2 22.26 -27.46 3.99
N LYS A 3 22.21 -28.67 3.43
CA LYS A 3 22.87 -29.00 2.16
C LYS A 3 22.21 -28.27 0.99
N LEU A 4 20.88 -28.36 0.87
CA LEU A 4 20.09 -27.64 -0.13
C LEU A 4 20.42 -26.14 -0.15
N ILE A 5 20.36 -25.46 1.00
CA ILE A 5 20.66 -24.02 1.11
C ILE A 5 22.05 -23.71 0.53
N LYS A 6 23.08 -24.48 0.90
CA LYS A 6 24.44 -24.29 0.39
C LYS A 6 24.57 -24.49 -1.12
N GLU A 7 23.72 -25.31 -1.72
CA GLU A 7 23.71 -25.51 -3.18
C GLU A 7 22.94 -24.39 -3.88
N LEU A 8 21.86 -23.87 -3.28
CA LEU A 8 21.16 -22.68 -3.77
C LEU A 8 22.06 -21.44 -3.74
N GLU A 9 22.82 -21.23 -2.66
CA GLU A 9 23.79 -20.13 -2.52
C GLU A 9 24.93 -20.17 -3.55
N LYS A 10 25.21 -21.34 -4.14
CA LYS A 10 26.21 -21.51 -5.20
C LYS A 10 25.62 -21.45 -6.59
N ASN A 11 24.30 -21.49 -6.72
CA ASN A 11 23.64 -21.55 -8.01
C ASN A 11 23.79 -20.21 -8.74
N GLU A 12 24.37 -20.24 -9.94
CA GLU A 12 24.69 -19.03 -10.71
C GLU A 12 23.42 -18.22 -11.08
N MET A 13 22.33 -18.90 -11.44
CA MET A 13 21.07 -18.27 -11.84
C MET A 13 20.44 -17.52 -10.66
N ILE A 14 20.40 -18.17 -9.49
CA ILE A 14 19.89 -17.57 -8.25
C ILE A 14 20.75 -16.36 -7.86
N ASN A 15 22.08 -16.50 -7.91
CA ASN A 15 22.99 -15.41 -7.58
C ASN A 15 22.83 -14.21 -8.53
N LYS A 16 22.64 -14.45 -9.84
CA LYS A 16 22.34 -13.39 -10.81
C LYS A 16 21.02 -12.68 -10.48
N LEU A 17 19.96 -13.41 -10.15
CA LEU A 17 18.66 -12.85 -9.78
C LEU A 17 18.75 -11.97 -8.52
N LEU A 18 19.34 -12.51 -7.45
CA LEU A 18 19.47 -11.77 -6.18
C LEU A 18 20.37 -10.55 -6.32
N LYS A 19 21.46 -10.67 -7.09
CA LYS A 19 22.36 -9.53 -7.35
C LYS A 19 21.68 -8.46 -8.20
N CYS A 20 20.84 -8.85 -9.17
CA CYS A 20 20.05 -7.90 -9.95
C CYS A 20 19.10 -7.07 -9.07
N PHE A 21 18.44 -7.68 -8.08
CA PHE A 21 17.61 -6.95 -7.13
C PHE A 21 18.45 -6.01 -6.24
N GLU A 22 19.57 -6.51 -5.70
CA GLU A 22 20.49 -5.73 -4.87
C GLU A 22 20.99 -4.48 -5.62
N ASP A 23 21.51 -4.66 -6.83
CA ASP A 23 22.05 -3.57 -7.65
C ASP A 23 20.96 -2.55 -8.00
N ASP A 24 19.73 -3.00 -8.27
CA ASP A 24 18.59 -2.13 -8.55
C ASP A 24 18.19 -1.29 -7.33
N PHE A 25 18.09 -1.91 -6.16
CA PHE A 25 17.73 -1.23 -4.94
C PHE A 25 18.79 -0.19 -4.55
N ILE A 26 20.08 -0.56 -4.62
CA ILE A 26 21.20 0.36 -4.34
C ILE A 26 21.20 1.52 -5.32
N LYS A 27 21.08 1.25 -6.64
CA LYS A 27 21.03 2.28 -7.70
C LYS A 27 19.93 3.30 -7.44
N ASN A 28 18.77 2.86 -6.93
CA ASN A 28 17.64 3.75 -6.62
C ASN A 28 17.84 4.50 -5.30
N TYR A 29 18.39 3.86 -4.27
CA TYR A 29 18.72 4.51 -2.99
C TYR A 29 19.82 5.58 -3.13
N GLU A 30 20.83 5.36 -3.97
CA GLU A 30 21.89 6.36 -4.20
C GLU A 30 21.41 7.62 -4.94
N LYS A 31 20.25 7.54 -5.61
CA LYS A 31 19.67 8.61 -6.41
C LYS A 31 18.41 9.21 -5.79
N SER A 32 17.92 8.64 -4.69
CA SER A 32 16.67 9.06 -4.08
C SER A 32 16.78 10.42 -3.41
N ASP A 33 15.67 11.15 -3.39
CA ASP A 33 15.48 12.25 -2.44
C ASP A 33 14.97 11.75 -1.07
N ASP A 34 14.90 12.65 -0.07
CA ASP A 34 14.53 12.31 1.30
C ASP A 34 13.22 11.49 1.41
N LEU A 35 12.24 11.76 0.54
CA LEU A 35 10.96 11.04 0.55
C LEU A 35 11.09 9.63 -0.04
N GLU A 36 11.89 9.49 -1.09
CA GLU A 36 12.19 8.20 -1.71
C GLU A 36 13.07 7.33 -0.81
N GLU A 37 14.05 7.92 -0.10
CA GLU A 37 14.82 7.23 0.94
C GLU A 37 13.90 6.70 2.03
N TYR A 38 12.98 7.54 2.55
CA TYR A 38 11.98 7.13 3.52
C TYR A 38 11.11 5.97 3.00
N LEU A 39 10.68 6.03 1.74
CA LEU A 39 9.89 4.96 1.11
C LEU A 39 10.67 3.65 1.01
N LEU A 40 11.92 3.70 0.54
CA LEU A 40 12.80 2.53 0.43
C LEU A 40 13.06 1.91 1.79
N GLU A 41 13.36 2.72 2.80
CA GLU A 41 13.60 2.26 4.17
C GLU A 41 12.36 1.60 4.76
N ASN A 42 11.20 2.25 4.70
CA ASN A 42 10.01 1.77 5.39
C ASN A 42 9.27 0.66 4.62
N ASN A 43 9.55 0.46 3.33
CA ASN A 43 8.87 -0.53 2.48
C ASN A 43 9.81 -1.58 1.89
N ARG A 44 11.07 -1.68 2.34
CA ARG A 44 12.08 -2.64 1.84
C ARG A 44 11.58 -4.09 1.70
N ASP A 45 10.89 -4.60 2.71
CA ASP A 45 10.33 -5.97 2.68
C ASP A 45 9.19 -6.10 1.66
N THR A 46 8.35 -5.07 1.53
CA THR A 46 7.28 -4.99 0.52
C THR A 46 7.87 -4.97 -0.88
N ILE A 47 8.88 -4.12 -1.10
CA ILE A 47 9.58 -3.98 -2.39
C ILE A 47 10.17 -5.33 -2.79
N PHE A 48 10.86 -6.00 -1.86
CA PHE A 48 11.41 -7.32 -2.10
C PHE A 48 10.34 -8.37 -2.36
N ARG A 49 9.23 -8.39 -1.61
CA ARG A 49 8.09 -9.29 -1.83
C ARG A 49 7.49 -9.08 -3.22
N LYS A 50 7.24 -7.83 -3.63
CA LYS A 50 6.67 -7.51 -4.94
C LYS A 50 7.61 -7.97 -6.06
N TRP A 51 8.90 -7.66 -5.96
CA TRP A 51 9.91 -8.18 -6.88
C TRP A 51 9.91 -9.71 -6.97
N LEU A 52 9.91 -10.40 -5.83
CA LEU A 52 10.02 -11.84 -5.73
C LEU A 52 8.85 -12.59 -6.41
N PHE A 53 7.65 -12.00 -6.40
CA PHE A 53 6.43 -12.57 -6.96
C PHE A 53 5.94 -11.89 -8.24
N SER A 54 6.61 -10.85 -8.70
CA SER A 54 6.38 -10.29 -10.02
C SER A 54 7.06 -11.15 -11.07
N PRO A 55 6.44 -11.28 -12.26
CA PRO A 55 7.04 -12.01 -13.36
C PRO A 55 8.29 -11.28 -13.85
N ILE A 56 9.29 -12.02 -14.30
CA ILE A 56 10.53 -11.41 -14.85
C ILE A 56 10.34 -10.94 -16.29
N LEU A 57 9.31 -11.42 -16.99
CA LEU A 57 8.85 -10.85 -18.25
C LEU A 57 7.33 -10.76 -18.19
N GLU A 58 6.75 -9.74 -18.82
CA GLU A 58 5.30 -9.61 -18.85
C GLU A 58 4.62 -10.83 -19.47
N THR A 59 3.40 -11.12 -19.03
CA THR A 59 2.51 -12.19 -19.55
C THR A 59 2.96 -13.64 -19.29
N ILE A 60 4.04 -13.88 -18.53
CA ILE A 60 4.46 -15.23 -18.12
C ILE A 60 4.41 -15.41 -16.60
N TYR A 61 4.16 -16.63 -16.13
CA TYR A 61 4.12 -16.97 -14.69
C TYR A 61 5.52 -17.16 -14.05
N ILE A 62 6.59 -16.90 -14.79
CA ILE A 62 7.96 -17.14 -14.33
C ILE A 62 8.39 -15.95 -13.46
N THR A 63 8.34 -16.15 -12.15
CA THR A 63 8.81 -15.19 -11.13
C THR A 63 10.17 -15.62 -10.56
N PRO A 64 10.91 -14.73 -9.87
CA PRO A 64 12.10 -15.16 -9.13
C PRO A 64 11.80 -16.30 -8.14
N ASN A 65 10.66 -16.25 -7.44
CA ASN A 65 10.25 -17.32 -6.54
C ASN A 65 10.02 -18.66 -7.26
N TYR A 66 9.41 -18.62 -8.45
CA TYR A 66 9.19 -19.80 -9.29
C TYR A 66 10.52 -20.45 -9.67
N ILE A 67 11.48 -19.66 -10.16
CA ILE A 67 12.81 -20.13 -10.59
C ILE A 67 13.53 -20.82 -9.42
N ILE A 68 13.57 -20.15 -8.27
CA ILE A 68 14.25 -20.63 -7.07
C ILE A 68 13.66 -21.96 -6.61
N ASN A 69 12.33 -22.07 -6.54
CA ASN A 69 11.69 -23.31 -6.09
C ASN A 69 11.79 -24.43 -7.14
N ASN A 70 11.80 -24.11 -8.43
CA ASN A 70 12.04 -25.09 -9.47
C ASN A 70 13.43 -25.74 -9.31
N ILE A 71 14.47 -24.91 -9.18
CA ILE A 71 15.85 -25.36 -8.92
C ILE A 71 15.94 -26.13 -7.59
N ALA A 72 15.31 -25.63 -6.52
CA ALA A 72 15.35 -26.28 -5.23
C ALA A 72 14.75 -27.69 -5.27
N GLN A 73 13.62 -27.87 -5.97
CA GLN A 73 12.96 -29.16 -6.15
C GLN A 73 13.75 -30.11 -7.06
N GLU A 74 14.61 -29.59 -7.94
CA GLU A 74 15.55 -30.41 -8.72
C GLU A 74 16.75 -30.89 -7.90
N ILE A 75 17.23 -30.07 -6.97
CA ILE A 75 18.32 -30.43 -6.07
C ILE A 75 17.87 -31.48 -5.05
N GLU A 76 16.72 -31.26 -4.41
CA GLU A 76 16.17 -32.11 -3.35
C GLU A 76 14.64 -32.10 -3.45
N GLU A 77 14.02 -33.07 -4.13
CA GLU A 77 12.55 -33.15 -4.21
C GLU A 77 11.93 -33.31 -2.80
N GLY A 78 10.86 -32.57 -2.51
CA GLY A 78 10.15 -32.71 -1.25
C GLY A 78 8.97 -31.78 -1.02
N ASN A 79 8.23 -32.03 0.06
CA ASN A 79 7.06 -31.26 0.47
C ASN A 79 7.45 -29.99 1.24
N TYR A 80 8.22 -29.13 0.58
CA TYR A 80 8.66 -27.87 1.16
C TYR A 80 8.65 -26.76 0.11
N THR A 81 8.69 -25.53 0.59
CA THR A 81 8.92 -24.34 -0.22
C THR A 81 10.04 -23.55 0.41
N ILE A 82 10.88 -22.94 -0.41
CA ILE A 82 12.01 -22.17 0.05
C ILE A 82 12.00 -20.79 -0.61
N ILE A 83 12.14 -19.75 0.19
CA ILE A 83 12.08 -18.36 -0.24
C ILE A 83 13.31 -17.65 0.31
N PRO A 84 14.09 -16.92 -0.53
CA PRO A 84 15.07 -15.98 0.00
C PRO A 84 14.34 -14.82 0.66
N HIS A 85 14.89 -14.29 1.73
CA HIS A 85 14.43 -13.07 2.37
C HIS A 85 15.60 -12.09 2.47
N ALA A 86 15.42 -10.91 1.89
CA ALA A 86 16.43 -9.86 1.88
C ALA A 86 16.40 -9.08 3.20
N VAL A 87 17.42 -9.25 4.02
CA VAL A 87 17.69 -8.37 5.16
C VAL A 87 18.53 -7.20 4.66
N ILE A 88 17.90 -6.03 4.59
CA ILE A 88 18.49 -4.80 4.08
C ILE A 88 18.77 -3.87 5.26
N HIS A 89 20.06 -3.60 5.50
CA HIS A 89 20.54 -2.70 6.54
C HIS A 89 21.02 -1.41 5.90
N ILE A 90 20.46 -0.28 6.35
CA ILE A 90 20.79 1.05 5.85
C ILE A 90 21.43 1.81 7.01
N GLU A 91 22.72 2.09 6.91
CA GLU A 91 23.50 2.81 7.94
C GLU A 91 24.47 3.78 7.26
N ASN A 92 24.53 5.03 7.72
CA ASN A 92 25.44 6.05 7.20
C ASN A 92 25.41 6.21 5.66
N PHE A 93 24.21 6.21 5.07
CA PHE A 93 24.00 6.27 3.61
C PHE A 93 24.59 5.08 2.83
N GLN A 94 24.85 3.96 3.50
CA GLN A 94 25.28 2.71 2.86
C GLN A 94 24.21 1.64 3.04
N VAL A 95 23.87 0.97 1.95
CA VAL A 95 22.91 -0.14 1.91
C VAL A 95 23.68 -1.46 1.89
N ASN A 96 23.42 -2.32 2.86
CA ASN A 96 24.02 -3.65 2.97
C ASN A 96 22.95 -4.74 2.90
N PHE A 97 23.22 -5.77 2.10
CA PHE A 97 22.31 -6.89 1.89
C PHE A 97 22.81 -8.16 2.55
N LYS A 98 21.88 -8.91 3.13
CA LYS A 98 22.06 -10.29 3.51
C LYS A 98 20.82 -11.08 3.14
N PHE A 99 20.98 -12.17 2.40
CA PHE A 99 19.87 -13.07 2.10
C PHE A 99 19.82 -14.21 3.12
N ASN A 100 18.69 -14.34 3.81
CA ASN A 100 18.37 -15.48 4.65
C ASN A 100 17.43 -16.42 3.88
N TRP A 101 17.57 -17.73 4.07
CA TRP A 101 16.71 -18.71 3.42
C TRP A 101 15.61 -19.20 4.36
N ILE A 102 14.36 -18.88 4.03
CA ILE A 102 13.17 -19.28 4.78
C ILE A 102 12.61 -20.56 4.18
N ILE A 103 12.35 -21.57 5.02
CA ILE A 103 11.77 -22.85 4.62
C ILE A 103 10.36 -22.98 5.20
N TYR A 104 9.42 -23.33 4.33
CA TYR A 104 8.03 -23.67 4.66
C TYR A 104 7.82 -25.17 4.53
N SER A 105 7.30 -25.80 5.58
CA SER A 105 6.89 -27.20 5.60
C SER A 105 5.88 -27.45 6.72
N GLU A 106 5.42 -28.69 6.86
CA GLU A 106 4.56 -29.11 7.99
C GLU A 106 5.22 -28.93 9.37
N GLU A 107 6.54 -28.74 9.45
CA GLU A 107 7.30 -28.64 10.71
C GLU A 107 8.06 -27.32 10.86
N LYS A 108 8.08 -26.47 9.82
CA LYS A 108 8.81 -25.19 9.83
C LYS A 108 8.02 -24.11 9.11
N ASN A 109 7.87 -22.96 9.76
CA ASN A 109 7.22 -21.80 9.18
C ASN A 109 7.68 -20.53 9.92
N PRO A 110 8.07 -19.44 9.24
CA PRO A 110 8.51 -18.21 9.90
C PRO A 110 7.44 -17.59 10.80
N VAL A 111 6.15 -17.77 10.47
CA VAL A 111 5.03 -17.27 11.30
C VAL A 111 5.02 -17.91 12.67
N LEU A 112 5.44 -19.18 12.80
CA LEU A 112 5.57 -19.83 14.10
C LEU A 112 6.64 -19.13 14.95
N ASP A 113 7.81 -18.88 14.38
CA ASP A 113 8.92 -18.25 15.07
C ASP A 113 8.57 -16.82 15.48
N ASP A 114 8.02 -16.03 14.55
CA ASP A 114 7.63 -14.64 14.79
C ASP A 114 6.47 -14.50 15.78
N LEU A 115 5.50 -15.42 15.75
CA LEU A 115 4.43 -15.46 16.73
C LEU A 115 4.98 -15.73 18.14
N ASN A 116 5.97 -16.61 18.28
CA ASN A 116 6.63 -16.85 19.57
C ASN A 116 7.38 -15.60 20.05
N VAL A 117 8.03 -14.86 19.14
CA VAL A 117 8.65 -13.56 19.44
C VAL A 117 7.58 -12.58 19.94
N LEU A 118 6.50 -12.35 19.20
CA LEU A 118 5.41 -11.45 19.60
C LEU A 118 4.83 -11.81 20.99
N LEU A 119 4.57 -13.09 21.24
CA LEU A 119 4.04 -13.57 22.53
C LEU A 119 5.01 -13.31 23.69
N SER A 120 6.33 -13.26 23.43
CA SER A 120 7.33 -12.96 24.46
C SER A 120 7.25 -11.50 24.96
N TYR A 121 6.85 -10.56 24.10
CA TYR A 121 6.65 -9.15 24.43
C TYR A 121 5.33 -8.87 25.15
N CYS A 122 4.39 -9.83 25.19
CA CYS A 122 3.10 -9.69 25.86
C CYS A 122 3.18 -9.94 27.39
N LYS A 123 4.33 -9.66 28.02
CA LYS A 123 4.61 -9.88 29.46
C LYS A 123 5.17 -8.59 30.09
N PRO A 124 4.37 -7.78 30.82
CA PRO A 124 3.00 -8.08 31.24
C PRO A 124 1.94 -7.79 30.18
N VAL A 125 2.16 -6.84 29.27
CA VAL A 125 1.19 -6.43 28.24
C VAL A 125 1.90 -5.92 26.99
N LEU A 126 1.23 -6.03 25.84
CA LEU A 126 1.54 -5.29 24.62
C LEU A 126 0.44 -4.24 24.40
N THR A 127 0.82 -2.98 24.15
CA THR A 127 -0.13 -1.88 23.95
C THR A 127 -0.11 -1.43 22.49
N LYS A 128 -1.31 -1.25 21.93
CA LYS A 128 -1.54 -0.73 20.58
C LYS A 128 -2.43 0.50 20.65
N ARG A 129 -1.92 1.67 20.27
CA ARG A 129 -2.67 2.95 20.31
C ARG A 129 -3.73 2.99 19.20
N PHE A 130 -4.83 3.71 19.42
CA PHE A 130 -5.87 3.87 18.37
C PHE A 130 -5.42 4.82 17.25
N ASN A 131 -4.79 5.94 17.60
CA ASN A 131 -4.49 7.02 16.64
C ASN A 131 -3.28 6.69 15.74
N ASN A 132 -2.62 5.56 16.02
CA ASN A 132 -1.68 4.97 15.10
C ASN A 132 -1.76 3.44 15.21
N ILE A 133 -2.69 2.86 14.45
CA ILE A 133 -2.97 1.41 14.45
C ILE A 133 -1.79 0.55 13.97
N TYR A 134 -0.65 1.15 13.61
CA TYR A 134 0.58 0.44 13.25
C TYR A 134 1.71 0.67 14.26
N VAL A 135 1.51 1.54 15.26
CA VAL A 135 2.47 1.78 16.34
C VAL A 135 2.08 0.97 17.58
N LEU A 136 2.95 0.03 17.90
CA LEU A 136 2.97 -0.70 19.16
C LEU A 136 3.97 -0.04 20.10
N ASP A 137 3.67 -0.01 21.39
CA ASP A 137 4.68 0.29 22.41
C ASP A 137 5.80 -0.77 22.27
N ASN A 138 7.06 -0.34 22.10
CA ASN A 138 8.23 -1.17 21.73
C ASN A 138 8.12 -1.89 20.37
N GLY A 139 7.30 -1.38 19.44
CA GLY A 139 7.12 -1.97 18.11
C GLY A 139 8.41 -2.07 17.30
N GLU A 140 9.35 -1.13 17.47
CA GLU A 140 10.66 -1.16 16.80
C GLU A 140 11.47 -2.41 17.20
N GLU A 141 11.51 -2.75 18.49
CA GLU A 141 12.19 -3.96 19.00
C GLU A 141 11.56 -5.24 18.46
N ILE A 142 10.24 -5.26 18.30
CA ILE A 142 9.51 -6.39 17.71
C ILE A 142 9.83 -6.50 16.22
N ILE A 143 9.75 -5.39 15.48
CA ILE A 143 10.08 -5.31 14.05
C ILE A 143 11.52 -5.79 13.78
N ASP A 144 12.46 -5.50 14.69
CA ASP A 144 13.84 -5.95 14.58
C ASP A 144 14.04 -7.44 14.90
N ALA A 145 13.11 -8.05 15.63
CA ALA A 145 13.22 -9.43 16.09
C ALA A 145 12.44 -10.46 15.25
N ILE A 146 11.56 -10.01 14.34
CA ILE A 146 10.74 -10.87 13.48
C ILE A 146 11.30 -10.96 12.06
N ASN A 147 10.87 -11.98 11.31
CA ASN A 147 11.32 -12.22 9.93
C ASN A 147 10.74 -11.21 8.93
N PHE A 148 9.48 -10.80 9.06
CA PHE A 148 8.85 -9.85 8.12
C PHE A 148 8.60 -8.50 8.79
N ARG A 149 9.34 -7.47 8.36
CA ARG A 149 9.38 -6.13 8.94
C ARG A 149 8.24 -5.27 8.40
N SER A 150 7.02 -5.53 8.86
CA SER A 150 5.84 -4.78 8.43
C SER A 150 4.80 -4.63 9.55
N GLY A 151 4.25 -3.42 9.70
CA GLY A 151 3.13 -3.17 10.61
C GLY A 151 1.89 -4.00 10.27
N TYR A 152 1.66 -4.29 8.98
CA TYR A 152 0.58 -5.18 8.52
C TYR A 152 0.80 -6.62 8.98
N TYR A 153 2.05 -7.10 8.91
CA TYR A 153 2.38 -8.44 9.37
C TYR A 153 2.23 -8.59 10.88
N ILE A 154 2.63 -7.59 11.65
CA ILE A 154 2.42 -7.61 13.10
C ILE A 154 0.92 -7.63 13.45
N ASN A 155 0.11 -6.85 12.73
CA ASN A 155 -1.34 -6.90 12.91
C ASN A 155 -1.90 -8.29 12.60
N TYR A 156 -1.44 -8.91 11.52
CA TYR A 156 -1.77 -10.30 11.20
C TYR A 156 -1.39 -11.26 12.34
N LEU A 157 -0.18 -11.16 12.90
CA LEU A 157 0.25 -12.00 14.03
C LEU A 157 -0.64 -11.80 15.27
N ILE A 158 -0.99 -10.56 15.60
CA ILE A 158 -1.90 -10.23 16.70
C ILE A 158 -3.28 -10.86 16.45
N ASP A 159 -3.82 -10.71 15.25
CA ASP A 159 -5.16 -11.17 14.92
C ASP A 159 -5.27 -12.71 14.99
N ILE A 160 -4.28 -13.45 14.45
CA ILE A 160 -4.27 -14.91 14.58
C ILE A 160 -4.05 -15.35 16.03
N ALA A 161 -3.24 -14.63 16.81
CA ALA A 161 -3.01 -14.93 18.22
C ALA A 161 -4.28 -14.74 19.06
N VAL A 162 -5.06 -13.69 18.78
CA VAL A 162 -6.38 -13.46 19.37
C VAL A 162 -7.38 -14.53 18.93
N SER A 163 -7.42 -14.88 17.64
CA SER A 163 -8.27 -15.94 17.08
C SER A 163 -8.02 -17.30 17.74
N MET A 164 -6.78 -17.61 18.09
CA MET A 164 -6.38 -18.82 18.81
C MET A 164 -6.55 -18.75 20.34
N ASN A 165 -7.01 -17.62 20.89
CA ASN A 165 -7.03 -17.32 22.32
C ASN A 165 -5.64 -17.42 22.99
N LEU A 166 -4.57 -17.19 22.24
CA LEU A 166 -3.21 -17.05 22.79
C LEU A 166 -3.00 -15.65 23.37
N LEU A 167 -3.72 -14.67 22.82
CA LEU A 167 -3.81 -13.32 23.35
C LEU A 167 -5.25 -12.99 23.71
N LYS A 168 -5.42 -12.32 24.85
CA LYS A 168 -6.65 -11.66 25.25
C LYS A 168 -6.55 -10.19 24.88
N LYS A 169 -7.45 -9.72 24.02
CA LYS A 169 -7.62 -8.31 23.69
C LYS A 169 -8.49 -7.63 24.74
N MET A 170 -8.03 -6.50 25.26
CA MET A 170 -8.77 -5.65 26.19
C MET A 170 -8.75 -4.21 25.68
N GLU A 171 -9.86 -3.51 25.87
CA GLU A 171 -9.97 -2.10 25.53
C GLU A 171 -9.62 -1.25 26.75
N SER A 172 -8.82 -0.21 26.54
CA SER A 172 -8.43 0.79 27.54
C SER A 172 -8.53 2.18 26.90
N ILE A 173 -8.34 3.24 27.69
CA ILE A 173 -8.40 4.63 27.19
C ILE A 173 -7.39 4.80 26.05
N ASN A 174 -7.90 5.10 24.85
CA ASN A 174 -7.19 5.34 23.60
C ASN A 174 -6.23 4.21 23.13
N CYS A 175 -6.41 2.98 23.60
CA CYS A 175 -5.59 1.84 23.18
C CYS A 175 -6.26 0.46 23.34
N PHE A 176 -5.74 -0.51 22.59
CA PHE A 176 -5.91 -1.92 22.88
C PHE A 176 -4.72 -2.45 23.67
N VAL A 177 -5.00 -3.24 24.69
CA VAL A 177 -4.01 -3.93 25.51
C VAL A 177 -4.15 -5.42 25.25
N TYR A 178 -3.05 -6.08 24.94
CA TYR A 178 -2.97 -7.51 24.70
C TYR A 178 -2.18 -8.19 25.82
N GLN A 179 -2.75 -9.25 26.37
CA GLN A 179 -2.14 -10.09 27.40
C GLN A 179 -2.14 -11.54 26.96
N ILE A 180 -1.23 -12.34 27.52
CA ILE A 180 -1.28 -13.80 27.38
C ILE A 180 -2.67 -14.31 27.77
N GLY A 181 -3.30 -15.01 26.83
CA GLY A 181 -4.63 -15.59 26.95
C GLY A 181 -4.60 -17.02 27.49
N ASP A 182 -5.80 -17.53 27.77
CA ASP A 182 -6.00 -18.80 28.49
C ASP A 182 -5.45 -20.03 27.74
N ASN A 183 -5.34 -19.97 26.41
CA ASN A 183 -4.90 -21.11 25.60
C ASN A 183 -3.38 -21.20 25.43
N TYR A 184 -2.61 -20.20 25.89
CA TYR A 184 -1.15 -20.15 25.68
C TYR A 184 -0.41 -21.35 26.29
N GLU A 185 -0.75 -21.74 27.53
CA GLU A 185 -0.10 -22.87 28.22
C GLU A 185 -0.37 -24.24 27.57
N LYS A 186 -1.48 -24.35 26.81
CA LYS A 186 -1.78 -25.54 26.02
C LYS A 186 -1.01 -25.49 24.70
N TYR A 187 -1.05 -24.35 24.03
CA TYR A 187 -0.35 -24.12 22.76
C TYR A 187 1.16 -24.33 22.88
N SER A 188 1.79 -23.84 23.95
CA SER A 188 3.24 -23.96 24.16
C SER A 188 3.74 -25.41 24.22
N LYS A 189 2.86 -26.36 24.56
CA LYS A 189 3.16 -27.80 24.68
C LYS A 189 2.92 -28.61 23.41
N LEU A 190 2.31 -28.00 22.39
CA LEU A 190 2.07 -28.65 21.10
C LEU A 190 3.37 -28.84 20.32
N SER A 191 3.39 -29.81 19.41
CA SER A 191 4.47 -29.91 18.42
C SER A 191 4.44 -28.73 17.45
N ASP A 192 5.53 -28.49 16.74
CA ASP A 192 5.60 -27.40 15.76
C ASP A 192 4.59 -27.62 14.63
N SER A 193 4.41 -28.86 14.17
CA SER A 193 3.35 -29.20 13.21
C SER A 193 1.94 -28.89 13.70
N GLU A 194 1.61 -29.22 14.95
CA GLU A 194 0.31 -28.90 15.54
C GLU A 194 0.10 -27.38 15.64
N LYS A 195 1.15 -26.63 16.00
CA LYS A 195 1.10 -25.16 16.06
C LYS A 195 0.93 -24.54 14.68
N ILE A 196 1.66 -25.01 13.68
CA ILE A 196 1.55 -24.54 12.29
C ILE A 196 0.14 -24.80 11.76
N LYS A 197 -0.43 -25.98 12.02
CA LYS A 197 -1.82 -26.27 11.66
C LYS A 197 -2.79 -25.29 12.31
N MET A 198 -2.64 -25.00 13.61
CA MET A 198 -3.47 -24.02 14.31
C MET A 198 -3.33 -22.60 13.75
N ILE A 199 -2.10 -22.20 13.38
CA ILE A 199 -1.82 -20.92 12.73
C ILE A 199 -2.61 -20.84 11.42
N ILE A 200 -2.48 -21.82 10.55
CA ILE A 200 -3.13 -21.84 9.22
C ILE A 200 -4.66 -21.81 9.35
N GLU A 201 -5.24 -22.62 10.24
CA GLU A 201 -6.69 -22.58 10.53
C GLU A 201 -7.15 -21.21 11.00
N SER A 202 -6.32 -20.54 11.81
CA SER A 202 -6.63 -19.22 12.35
C SER A 202 -6.46 -18.12 11.30
N SER A 203 -5.52 -18.27 10.38
CA SER A 203 -5.38 -17.43 9.20
C SER A 203 -6.62 -17.55 8.30
N PHE A 204 -7.14 -18.76 8.05
CA PHE A 204 -8.40 -18.94 7.31
C PHE A 204 -9.55 -18.17 7.95
N ARG A 205 -9.76 -18.35 9.26
CA ARG A 205 -10.84 -17.67 10.00
C ARG A 205 -10.68 -16.16 9.98
N THR A 206 -9.47 -15.66 10.21
CA THR A 206 -9.19 -14.23 10.33
C THR A 206 -9.35 -13.53 8.98
N SER A 207 -8.72 -14.08 7.93
CA SER A 207 -8.84 -13.57 6.57
C SER A 207 -10.28 -13.58 6.06
N THR A 208 -11.01 -14.67 6.30
CA THR A 208 -12.44 -14.76 5.96
C THR A 208 -13.23 -13.66 6.64
N LYS A 209 -13.13 -13.56 7.97
CA LYS A 209 -13.85 -12.56 8.76
C LYS A 209 -13.54 -11.11 8.33
N ASN A 210 -12.29 -10.83 7.97
CA ASN A 210 -11.90 -9.50 7.51
C ASN A 210 -12.55 -9.15 6.17
N ILE A 211 -12.53 -10.09 5.21
CA ILE A 211 -13.17 -9.90 3.90
C ILE A 211 -14.69 -9.79 4.07
N GLU A 212 -15.30 -10.65 4.87
CA GLU A 212 -16.74 -10.61 5.19
C GLU A 212 -17.16 -9.28 5.81
N LYS A 213 -16.37 -8.74 6.75
CA LYS A 213 -16.66 -7.44 7.38
C LYS A 213 -16.61 -6.28 6.38
N ILE A 214 -15.67 -6.31 5.44
CA ILE A 214 -15.47 -5.23 4.47
C ILE A 214 -16.56 -5.25 3.40
N TYR A 215 -16.97 -6.45 2.96
CA TYR A 215 -17.93 -6.60 1.85
C TYR A 215 -19.35 -6.97 2.27
N ASP A 216 -19.61 -7.12 3.57
CA ASP A 216 -20.88 -7.58 4.14
C ASP A 216 -21.36 -8.90 3.50
N VAL A 217 -20.44 -9.86 3.35
CA VAL A 217 -20.75 -11.20 2.84
C VAL A 217 -20.60 -12.25 3.92
N LYS A 218 -21.37 -13.33 3.78
CA LYS A 218 -21.36 -14.49 4.66
C LYS A 218 -21.01 -15.72 3.85
N ASP A 219 -19.72 -15.96 3.67
CA ASP A 219 -19.18 -17.17 3.06
C ASP A 219 -17.93 -17.61 3.81
N ASP A 220 -18.16 -18.50 4.79
CA ASP A 220 -17.12 -19.08 5.65
C ASP A 220 -16.02 -19.82 4.87
N ASN A 221 -16.21 -20.08 3.56
CA ASN A 221 -15.29 -20.84 2.72
C ASN A 221 -14.56 -20.01 1.67
N ILE A 222 -14.73 -18.68 1.65
CA ILE A 222 -14.16 -17.80 0.63
C ILE A 222 -12.64 -18.03 0.43
N ILE A 223 -11.89 -18.15 1.52
CA ILE A 223 -10.44 -18.39 1.49
C ILE A 223 -10.12 -19.80 0.96
N LEU A 224 -10.87 -20.82 1.38
CA LEU A 224 -10.64 -22.21 0.93
C LEU A 224 -10.95 -22.41 -0.56
N LYS A 225 -11.87 -21.62 -1.12
CA LYS A 225 -12.12 -21.60 -2.58
C LYS A 225 -10.90 -21.07 -3.34
N LEU A 226 -10.25 -20.03 -2.82
CA LEU A 226 -9.06 -19.42 -3.41
C LEU A 226 -7.78 -20.25 -3.18
N LEU A 227 -7.73 -21.11 -2.16
CA LEU A 227 -6.64 -22.05 -1.94
C LEU A 227 -6.77 -23.26 -2.89
N ASP A 228 -6.43 -23.03 -4.14
CA ASP A 228 -6.44 -24.01 -5.22
C ASP A 228 -5.33 -23.75 -6.24
N ASN A 229 -5.11 -24.70 -7.14
CA ASN A 229 -4.26 -24.49 -8.31
C ASN A 229 -5.02 -23.75 -9.43
N ASN A 230 -4.26 -23.20 -10.37
CA ASN A 230 -4.76 -22.52 -11.56
C ASN A 230 -5.80 -21.43 -11.23
N ILE A 231 -5.58 -20.71 -10.13
CA ILE A 231 -6.38 -19.52 -9.80
C ILE A 231 -5.91 -18.40 -10.71
N ILE A 232 -6.85 -17.73 -11.35
CA ILE A 232 -6.60 -16.59 -12.24
C ILE A 232 -7.42 -15.38 -11.78
N LEU A 233 -7.11 -14.19 -12.30
CA LEU A 233 -7.83 -12.96 -11.98
C LEU A 233 -9.35 -13.09 -12.09
N ASP A 234 -9.84 -13.77 -13.13
CA ASP A 234 -11.28 -14.02 -13.31
C ASP A 234 -11.90 -14.82 -12.16
N ASP A 235 -11.16 -15.74 -11.53
CA ASP A 235 -11.68 -16.49 -10.36
C ASP A 235 -11.92 -15.55 -9.17
N PHE A 236 -11.00 -14.58 -8.94
CA PHE A 236 -11.21 -13.54 -7.94
C PHE A 236 -12.44 -12.68 -8.29
N MET A 237 -12.52 -12.21 -9.54
CA MET A 237 -13.62 -11.36 -10.00
C MET A 237 -14.99 -12.07 -9.93
N ASN A 238 -15.04 -13.36 -10.24
CA ASN A 238 -16.25 -14.18 -10.12
C ASN A 238 -16.67 -14.33 -8.66
N LEU A 239 -15.73 -14.65 -7.78
CA LEU A 239 -15.99 -14.72 -6.33
C LEU A 239 -16.58 -13.39 -5.83
N LEU A 240 -16.09 -12.28 -6.34
CA LEU A 240 -16.51 -10.94 -5.95
C LEU A 240 -17.86 -10.52 -6.54
N THR A 241 -18.16 -10.96 -7.76
CA THR A 241 -19.48 -10.80 -8.37
C THR A 241 -20.55 -11.55 -7.57
N GLU A 242 -20.22 -12.77 -7.10
CA GLU A 242 -21.09 -13.54 -6.19
C GLU A 242 -21.30 -12.82 -4.84
N ILE A 243 -20.24 -12.19 -4.32
CA ILE A 243 -20.21 -11.45 -3.05
C ILE A 243 -21.03 -10.15 -3.11
N LYS A 244 -20.71 -9.25 -4.05
CA LYS A 244 -21.29 -7.90 -4.09
C LYS A 244 -22.61 -7.80 -4.87
N LYS A 245 -22.99 -8.79 -5.68
CA LYS A 245 -24.05 -8.67 -6.70
C LYS A 245 -23.87 -7.47 -7.64
N ILE A 246 -22.65 -6.96 -7.77
CA ILE A 246 -22.29 -5.90 -8.71
C ILE A 246 -21.79 -6.59 -9.98
N ASP A 247 -22.25 -6.13 -11.13
CA ASP A 247 -21.75 -6.58 -12.43
C ASP A 247 -20.27 -6.17 -12.56
N SER A 248 -19.38 -7.13 -12.78
CA SER A 248 -17.93 -6.89 -12.93
C SER A 248 -17.62 -5.90 -14.05
N ASN A 249 -18.50 -5.73 -15.02
CA ASN A 249 -18.35 -4.76 -16.12
C ASN A 249 -18.67 -3.31 -15.74
N MET A 250 -19.14 -3.06 -14.51
CA MET A 250 -19.49 -1.73 -14.00
C MET A 250 -18.57 -1.25 -12.86
N MET A 251 -17.52 -2.01 -12.53
CA MET A 251 -16.65 -1.67 -11.42
C MET A 251 -15.68 -0.55 -11.82
N TYR A 252 -15.66 0.54 -11.05
CA TYR A 252 -14.75 1.65 -11.28
C TYR A 252 -13.30 1.28 -10.90
N GLU A 253 -12.32 1.94 -11.51
CA GLU A 253 -10.89 1.68 -11.28
C GLU A 253 -10.49 1.77 -9.79
N GLU A 254 -11.03 2.76 -9.07
CA GLU A 254 -10.81 2.92 -7.62
C GLU A 254 -11.37 1.74 -6.80
N GLU A 255 -12.53 1.20 -7.20
CA GLU A 255 -13.11 0.03 -6.53
C GLU A 255 -12.28 -1.23 -6.79
N TYR A 256 -11.67 -1.34 -7.98
CA TYR A 256 -10.75 -2.42 -8.32
C TYR A 256 -9.44 -2.34 -7.53
N ALA A 257 -8.86 -1.14 -7.41
CA ALA A 257 -7.65 -0.91 -6.61
C ALA A 257 -7.90 -1.23 -5.12
N PHE A 258 -8.96 -0.67 -4.53
CA PHE A 258 -9.36 -0.93 -3.14
C PHE A 258 -9.53 -2.43 -2.88
N LEU A 259 -10.14 -3.11 -3.83
CA LEU A 259 -10.41 -4.52 -3.74
C LEU A 259 -9.15 -5.38 -3.84
N GLY A 260 -8.26 -5.05 -4.77
CA GLY A 260 -6.95 -5.69 -4.89
C GLY A 260 -6.16 -5.55 -3.59
N ARG A 261 -6.18 -4.36 -2.98
CA ARG A 261 -5.61 -4.12 -1.66
C ARG A 261 -6.19 -5.04 -0.60
N VAL A 262 -7.52 -5.15 -0.50
CA VAL A 262 -8.17 -6.00 0.52
C VAL A 262 -7.84 -7.48 0.33
N ILE A 263 -7.85 -7.97 -0.91
CA ILE A 263 -7.51 -9.37 -1.22
C ILE A 263 -6.04 -9.62 -0.92
N ASP A 264 -5.11 -8.75 -1.32
CA ASP A 264 -3.69 -8.98 -1.09
C ASP A 264 -3.37 -9.00 0.42
N ILE A 265 -3.85 -8.00 1.19
CA ILE A 265 -3.64 -7.92 2.64
C ILE A 265 -4.15 -9.19 3.35
N ASN A 266 -5.32 -9.70 2.96
CA ASN A 266 -5.98 -10.79 3.67
C ASN A 266 -5.73 -12.18 3.06
N PHE A 267 -5.25 -12.27 1.83
CA PHE A 267 -5.04 -13.52 1.11
C PHE A 267 -3.63 -13.65 0.55
N THR A 268 -3.27 -12.86 -0.47
CA THR A 268 -2.04 -13.07 -1.24
C THR A 268 -0.79 -12.96 -0.37
N SER A 269 -0.70 -11.91 0.46
CA SER A 269 0.40 -11.74 1.42
C SER A 269 0.41 -12.83 2.49
N VAL A 270 -0.77 -13.21 3.02
CA VAL A 270 -0.91 -14.19 4.10
C VAL A 270 -0.53 -15.59 3.64
N PHE A 271 -1.15 -16.07 2.57
CA PHE A 271 -0.99 -17.46 2.12
C PHE A 271 0.19 -17.63 1.16
N GLY A 272 0.63 -16.55 0.49
CA GLY A 272 1.79 -16.56 -0.38
C GLY A 272 3.08 -16.28 0.38
N TYR A 273 3.23 -15.06 0.90
CA TYR A 273 4.50 -14.63 1.49
C TYR A 273 4.71 -15.13 2.92
N TYR A 274 3.71 -15.01 3.79
CA TYR A 274 3.89 -15.35 5.21
C TYR A 274 3.82 -16.86 5.46
N LEU A 275 2.87 -17.56 4.84
CA LEU A 275 2.67 -19.01 5.07
C LEU A 275 3.28 -19.90 4.00
N GLY A 276 3.64 -19.38 2.82
CA GLY A 276 4.29 -20.15 1.75
C GLY A 276 3.42 -21.22 1.10
N LEU A 277 2.09 -21.14 1.21
CA LEU A 277 1.14 -22.14 0.70
C LEU A 277 0.82 -21.94 -0.78
N VAL A 278 0.75 -20.69 -1.24
CA VAL A 278 0.54 -20.36 -2.66
C VAL A 278 1.77 -19.69 -3.25
N MET A 279 1.93 -19.83 -4.56
CA MET A 279 2.93 -19.15 -5.36
C MET A 279 2.22 -18.08 -6.20
N PRO A 280 2.05 -16.87 -5.63
CA PRO A 280 1.35 -15.79 -6.30
C PRO A 280 2.20 -15.25 -7.45
N VAL A 281 1.52 -14.72 -8.47
CA VAL A 281 2.11 -14.02 -9.61
C VAL A 281 1.39 -12.69 -9.76
N TYR A 282 2.10 -11.57 -9.56
CA TYR A 282 1.54 -10.25 -9.87
C TYR A 282 1.41 -10.05 -11.38
N ASN A 283 0.55 -9.10 -11.78
CA ASN A 283 0.25 -8.86 -13.19
C ASN A 283 1.48 -8.41 -13.99
N ASP A 284 2.28 -7.51 -13.41
CA ASP A 284 3.33 -6.80 -14.12
C ASP A 284 4.70 -7.00 -13.47
N SER A 285 5.74 -6.86 -14.31
CA SER A 285 7.13 -6.87 -13.87
C SER A 285 7.37 -5.74 -12.86
N PHE A 286 8.20 -5.98 -11.85
CA PHE A 286 8.44 -5.01 -10.80
C PHE A 286 9.80 -4.33 -10.94
N PHE A 287 9.78 -2.99 -10.87
CA PHE A 287 10.97 -2.14 -10.90
C PHE A 287 10.93 -1.17 -9.72
N THR A 288 12.05 -1.04 -9.01
CA THR A 288 12.12 -0.20 -7.80
C THR A 288 11.82 1.27 -8.12
N GLN A 289 12.34 1.78 -9.25
CA GLN A 289 12.11 3.17 -9.66
C GLN A 289 10.62 3.46 -9.94
N VAL A 290 9.96 2.53 -10.64
CA VAL A 290 8.52 2.63 -10.95
C VAL A 290 7.70 2.64 -9.66
N PHE A 291 8.01 1.74 -8.72
CA PHE A 291 7.37 1.74 -7.40
C PHE A 291 7.51 3.08 -6.68
N LEU A 292 8.73 3.64 -6.62
CA LEU A 292 8.97 4.91 -5.94
C LEU A 292 8.18 6.07 -6.56
N LYS A 293 8.16 6.14 -7.88
CA LYS A 293 7.41 7.16 -8.64
C LYS A 293 5.92 7.12 -8.29
N ILE A 294 5.32 5.93 -8.32
CA ILE A 294 3.89 5.74 -8.01
C ILE A 294 3.62 5.98 -6.53
N ALA A 295 4.44 5.43 -5.63
CA ALA A 295 4.29 5.57 -4.18
C ALA A 295 4.36 7.03 -3.72
N LYS A 296 5.26 7.83 -4.30
CA LYS A 296 5.40 9.26 -4.01
C LYS A 296 4.15 10.05 -4.36
N LYS A 297 3.48 9.71 -5.47
CA LYS A 297 2.20 10.30 -5.87
C LYS A 297 1.09 9.85 -4.92
N ALA A 298 1.08 8.58 -4.57
CA ALA A 298 0.08 7.99 -3.70
C ALA A 298 0.13 8.54 -2.26
N ILE A 299 1.31 8.85 -1.71
CA ILE A 299 1.45 9.51 -0.40
C ILE A 299 0.70 10.84 -0.36
N LYS A 300 0.81 11.65 -1.42
CA LYS A 300 0.12 12.96 -1.49
C LYS A 300 -1.40 12.84 -1.45
N SER A 301 -1.92 11.66 -1.80
CA SER A 301 -3.36 11.38 -1.90
C SER A 301 -3.85 10.41 -0.81
N ASP A 302 -3.00 10.04 0.15
CA ASP A 302 -3.29 9.03 1.19
C ASP A 302 -3.68 7.64 0.62
N MET A 303 -3.09 7.27 -0.51
CA MET A 303 -3.38 6.02 -1.25
C MET A 303 -2.17 5.07 -1.29
N LEU A 304 -1.19 5.24 -0.41
CA LEU A 304 0.04 4.45 -0.43
C LEU A 304 -0.25 2.94 -0.28
N GLU A 305 -1.29 2.57 0.47
CA GLU A 305 -1.69 1.17 0.64
C GLU A 305 -2.05 0.50 -0.68
N ASP A 306 -2.64 1.22 -1.64
CA ASP A 306 -3.01 0.69 -2.97
C ASP A 306 -1.79 0.47 -3.87
N VAL A 307 -0.65 1.08 -3.53
CA VAL A 307 0.64 0.84 -4.20
C VAL A 307 1.38 -0.31 -3.52
N ILE A 308 1.26 -0.45 -2.21
CA ILE A 308 1.88 -1.52 -1.43
C ILE A 308 1.20 -2.86 -1.73
N PHE A 309 -0.13 -2.86 -1.84
CA PHE A 309 -0.95 -4.06 -2.00
C PHE A 309 -1.77 -3.99 -3.28
N GLN A 310 -1.69 -5.03 -4.09
CA GLN A 310 -2.33 -5.07 -5.40
C GLN A 310 -2.82 -6.48 -5.74
N PHE A 311 -3.76 -6.57 -6.67
CA PHE A 311 -4.21 -7.86 -7.17
C PHE A 311 -3.07 -8.71 -7.72
N GLU A 312 -3.08 -9.99 -7.39
CA GLU A 312 -2.35 -10.99 -8.16
C GLU A 312 -3.10 -11.32 -9.46
N ALA A 313 -2.35 -11.63 -10.52
CA ALA A 313 -2.92 -12.13 -11.76
C ALA A 313 -3.36 -13.60 -11.65
N GLY A 314 -2.76 -14.33 -10.70
CA GLY A 314 -3.11 -15.71 -10.41
C GLY A 314 -2.05 -16.44 -9.61
N HIS A 315 -2.35 -17.68 -9.24
CA HIS A 315 -1.44 -18.50 -8.43
C HIS A 315 -1.67 -20.01 -8.59
N GLU A 316 -0.69 -20.74 -8.07
CA GLU A 316 -0.79 -22.17 -7.79
C GLU A 316 -0.40 -22.48 -6.36
N LEU A 317 -0.74 -23.68 -5.89
CA LEU A 317 -0.21 -24.19 -4.64
C LEU A 317 1.28 -24.51 -4.78
N THR A 318 2.04 -24.18 -3.74
CA THR A 318 3.43 -24.62 -3.62
C THR A 318 3.49 -26.10 -3.23
N ALA A 319 4.67 -26.74 -3.30
CA ALA A 319 4.81 -28.14 -2.87
C ALA A 319 4.50 -28.33 -1.37
N SER A 320 4.80 -27.34 -0.52
CA SER A 320 4.38 -27.35 0.89
C SER A 320 2.88 -27.10 1.03
N GLY A 321 2.34 -26.16 0.25
CA GLY A 321 0.91 -25.85 0.18
C GLY A 321 0.05 -27.06 -0.18
N ASP A 322 0.39 -27.76 -1.25
CA ASP A 322 -0.29 -29.00 -1.67
C ASP A 322 -0.37 -29.99 -0.50
N LYS A 323 0.76 -30.22 0.18
CA LYS A 323 0.84 -31.19 1.26
C LYS A 323 0.03 -30.77 2.49
N ILE A 324 0.16 -29.51 2.91
CA ILE A 324 -0.49 -28.99 4.11
C ILE A 324 -2.01 -28.88 3.90
N LEU A 325 -2.43 -28.40 2.72
CA LEU A 325 -3.83 -28.14 2.41
C LEU A 325 -4.66 -29.42 2.20
N MET A 326 -4.03 -30.57 1.94
CA MET A 326 -4.72 -31.87 1.94
C MET A 326 -5.41 -32.19 3.27
N ASN A 327 -5.02 -31.54 4.38
CA ASN A 327 -5.70 -31.68 5.66
C ASN A 327 -7.04 -30.94 5.72
N PHE A 328 -7.33 -30.08 4.74
CA PHE A 328 -8.49 -29.19 4.70
C PHE A 328 -9.34 -29.36 3.45
N LYS A 329 -8.77 -29.87 2.36
CA LYS A 329 -9.42 -30.03 1.05
C LYS A 329 -8.96 -31.31 0.37
N ASP A 330 -9.91 -32.12 -0.08
CA ASP A 330 -9.65 -33.47 -0.62
C ASP A 330 -9.08 -33.45 -2.05
N LYS A 331 -9.40 -32.42 -2.84
CA LYS A 331 -9.00 -32.32 -4.25
C LYS A 331 -8.76 -30.88 -4.67
N PHE A 332 -7.72 -30.70 -5.48
CA PHE A 332 -7.37 -29.44 -6.13
C PHE A 332 -7.58 -29.54 -7.65
N ARG A 333 -7.67 -28.39 -8.32
CA ARG A 333 -7.54 -28.26 -9.77
C ARG A 333 -6.15 -28.71 -10.21
N ASP A 334 -6.03 -29.04 -11.48
CA ASP A 334 -4.74 -29.39 -12.07
C ASP A 334 -3.85 -28.15 -12.19
N LYS A 335 -2.54 -28.35 -12.03
CA LYS A 335 -1.54 -27.29 -12.26
C LYS A 335 -1.41 -26.99 -13.75
N THR A 336 -1.31 -25.72 -14.08
CA THR A 336 -1.09 -25.17 -15.43
C THR A 336 0.29 -24.55 -15.60
N PHE A 337 0.98 -24.17 -14.51
CA PHE A 337 2.37 -23.74 -14.54
C PHE A 337 3.25 -24.93 -14.87
N LYS A 338 3.69 -24.99 -16.12
CA LYS A 338 4.57 -26.05 -16.59
C LYS A 338 5.92 -25.92 -15.94
N LYS A 339 6.51 -27.03 -15.49
CA LYS A 339 7.89 -27.08 -15.02
C LYS A 339 8.81 -26.50 -16.09
N GLY A 340 9.50 -25.40 -15.77
CA GLY A 340 10.53 -24.83 -16.62
C GLY A 340 11.71 -25.78 -16.78
N THR A 341 12.31 -25.81 -17.97
CA THR A 341 13.60 -26.49 -18.19
C THR A 341 14.73 -25.54 -17.88
N ASP A 342 15.89 -26.03 -17.42
CA ASP A 342 17.09 -25.21 -17.19
C ASP A 342 17.39 -24.26 -18.34
N LYS A 343 17.27 -24.74 -19.59
CA LYS A 343 17.49 -23.93 -20.77
C LYS A 343 16.47 -22.79 -20.86
N LEU A 344 15.18 -23.08 -20.72
CA LEU A 344 14.14 -22.06 -20.76
C LEU A 344 14.34 -21.01 -19.66
N LEU A 345 14.62 -21.45 -18.43
CA LEU A 345 14.80 -20.54 -17.30
C LEU A 345 16.03 -19.64 -17.49
N ASN A 346 17.14 -20.20 -18.00
CA ASN A 346 18.32 -19.41 -18.37
C ASN A 346 18.02 -18.42 -19.50
N ASP A 347 17.38 -18.87 -20.58
CA ASP A 347 17.08 -18.01 -21.74
C ASP A 347 16.19 -16.83 -21.33
N VAL A 348 15.17 -17.07 -20.49
CA VAL A 348 14.28 -16.03 -19.97
C VAL A 348 15.03 -15.07 -19.04
N LEU A 349 15.90 -15.58 -18.15
CA LEU A 349 16.68 -14.73 -17.26
C LEU A 349 17.66 -13.85 -18.03
N GLU A 350 18.42 -14.41 -18.97
CA GLU A 350 19.39 -13.66 -19.77
C GLU A 350 18.70 -12.59 -20.62
N HIS A 351 17.51 -12.89 -21.16
CA HIS A 351 16.68 -11.89 -21.82
C HIS A 351 16.26 -10.78 -20.86
N TYR A 352 15.70 -11.12 -19.69
CA TYR A 352 15.33 -10.13 -18.68
C TYR A 352 16.51 -9.23 -18.31
N LEU A 353 17.67 -9.80 -17.96
CA LEU A 353 18.85 -9.04 -17.56
C LEU A 353 19.38 -8.13 -18.69
N SER A 354 19.21 -8.53 -19.95
CA SER A 354 19.66 -7.74 -21.11
C SER A 354 18.75 -6.56 -21.43
N TYR A 355 17.45 -6.68 -21.15
CA TYR A 355 16.42 -5.72 -21.56
C TYR A 355 15.73 -5.02 -20.39
N LYS A 356 16.07 -5.34 -19.14
CA LYS A 356 15.45 -4.78 -17.93
C LYS A 356 15.39 -3.25 -17.94
N ASP A 357 16.53 -2.60 -18.21
CA ASP A 357 16.60 -1.13 -18.21
C ASP A 357 15.77 -0.51 -19.35
N GLU A 358 15.61 -1.21 -20.49
CA GLU A 358 14.75 -0.76 -21.59
C GLU A 358 13.27 -0.85 -21.21
N TYR A 359 12.85 -1.96 -20.58
CA TYR A 359 11.49 -2.13 -20.07
C TYR A 359 11.16 -1.13 -18.96
N GLU A 360 12.08 -0.92 -18.02
CA GLU A 360 11.95 0.11 -16.98
C GLU A 360 11.76 1.49 -17.61
N ALA A 361 12.58 1.83 -18.61
CA ALA A 361 12.50 3.12 -19.30
C ALA A 361 11.20 3.32 -20.08
N GLU A 362 10.66 2.27 -20.72
CA GLU A 362 9.38 2.30 -21.42
C GLU A 362 8.21 2.58 -20.47
N ILE A 363 8.16 1.86 -19.35
CA ILE A 363 7.13 2.05 -18.31
C ILE A 363 7.26 3.44 -17.69
N MET A 364 8.49 3.87 -17.36
CA MET A 364 8.73 5.21 -16.83
C MET A 364 8.33 6.29 -17.84
N GLY A 365 8.63 6.12 -19.13
CA GLY A 365 8.20 7.02 -20.20
C GLY A 365 6.68 7.15 -20.25
N THR A 366 5.96 6.03 -20.19
CA THR A 366 4.49 6.02 -20.12
C THR A 366 3.98 6.73 -18.88
N LEU A 367 4.61 6.53 -17.71
CA LEU A 367 4.23 7.23 -16.48
C LEU A 367 4.52 8.73 -16.55
N TYR A 368 5.57 9.16 -17.25
CA TYR A 368 5.85 10.57 -17.49
C TYR A 368 4.86 11.17 -18.48
N GLU A 369 4.48 10.47 -19.54
CA GLU A 369 3.42 10.90 -20.46
C GLU A 369 2.07 10.98 -19.74
N ILE A 370 1.73 10.00 -18.89
CA ILE A 370 0.55 10.05 -18.04
C ILE A 370 0.64 11.20 -17.05
N ASP A 371 1.80 11.44 -16.42
CA ASP A 371 1.96 12.58 -15.51
C ASP A 371 1.91 13.92 -16.25
N GLU A 372 2.40 14.02 -17.48
CA GLU A 372 2.25 15.19 -18.34
C GLU A 372 0.78 15.37 -18.78
N ASP A 373 0.06 14.29 -19.09
CA ASP A 373 -1.38 14.32 -19.41
C ASP A 373 -2.24 14.60 -18.17
N PHE A 374 -1.87 14.08 -17.00
CA PHE A 374 -2.49 14.42 -15.70
C PHE A 374 -2.14 15.86 -15.30
N ASP A 375 -0.94 16.33 -15.64
CA ASP A 375 -0.55 17.73 -15.53
C ASP A 375 -1.19 18.59 -16.62
N ILE A 376 -1.71 18.06 -17.71
CA ILE A 376 -2.58 18.76 -18.68
C ILE A 376 -4.02 18.85 -18.16
N PHE A 377 -4.47 17.87 -17.37
CA PHE A 377 -5.71 17.98 -16.58
C PHE A 377 -5.54 18.87 -15.32
N ASN A 378 -4.31 19.04 -14.82
CA ASN A 378 -3.93 20.04 -13.80
C ASN A 378 -3.32 21.33 -14.40
N GLU A 379 -3.22 21.44 -15.73
CA GLU A 379 -2.84 22.71 -16.36
C GLU A 379 -4.08 23.54 -16.12
N VAL A 380 -3.93 24.54 -15.25
CA VAL A 380 -4.97 25.53 -15.04
C VAL A 380 -5.44 25.94 -16.42
N PRO A 381 -6.70 25.60 -16.81
CA PRO A 381 -7.10 25.69 -18.21
C PRO A 381 -6.77 27.08 -18.72
N HIS A 382 -6.22 27.21 -19.94
CA HIS A 382 -5.57 28.45 -20.40
C HIS A 382 -6.32 29.73 -20.01
N THR A 383 -7.66 29.73 -20.15
CA THR A 383 -8.52 30.84 -19.78
C THR A 383 -8.56 31.15 -18.27
N ILE A 384 -8.56 30.13 -17.42
CA ILE A 384 -8.43 30.27 -15.96
C ILE A 384 -7.01 30.70 -15.60
N GLY A 385 -5.98 30.17 -16.26
CA GLY A 385 -4.58 30.56 -16.06
C GLY A 385 -4.34 32.03 -16.40
N GLU A 386 -4.88 32.51 -17.51
CA GLU A 386 -4.89 33.93 -17.88
C GLU A 386 -5.58 34.78 -16.81
N ASN A 387 -6.73 34.34 -16.27
CA ASN A 387 -7.43 35.07 -15.22
C ASN A 387 -6.64 35.14 -13.90
N LEU A 388 -5.98 34.05 -13.51
CA LEU A 388 -5.10 34.04 -12.33
C LEU A 388 -3.87 34.94 -12.54
N ASN A 389 -3.31 34.98 -13.75
CA ASN A 389 -2.22 35.90 -14.09
C ASN A 389 -2.67 37.37 -14.07
N GLU A 390 -3.89 37.67 -14.54
CA GLU A 390 -4.48 39.00 -14.38
C GLU A 390 -4.69 39.37 -12.92
N PHE A 391 -5.14 38.42 -12.09
CA PHE A 391 -5.27 38.61 -10.65
C PHE A 391 -3.91 38.88 -10.00
N PHE A 392 -2.87 38.11 -10.34
CA PHE A 392 -1.51 38.34 -9.87
C PHE A 392 -1.03 39.76 -10.21
N ASN A 393 -1.26 40.19 -11.46
CA ASN A 393 -0.92 41.53 -11.91
C ASN A 393 -1.71 42.61 -11.18
N TYR A 394 -3.00 42.40 -10.92
CA TYR A 394 -3.82 43.29 -10.08
C TYR A 394 -3.23 43.45 -8.67
N LEU A 395 -2.78 42.36 -8.05
CA LEU A 395 -2.14 42.42 -6.74
C LEU A 395 -0.79 43.16 -6.79
N ALA A 396 0.03 42.88 -7.79
CA ALA A 396 1.37 43.44 -7.91
C ALA A 396 1.34 44.94 -8.30
N PHE A 397 0.50 45.32 -9.26
CA PHE A 397 0.52 46.64 -9.87
C PHE A 397 -0.54 47.58 -9.31
N ASP A 398 -1.75 47.08 -9.00
CA ASP A 398 -2.84 47.94 -8.50
C ASP A 398 -2.88 47.99 -6.97
N LYS A 399 -2.50 46.89 -6.30
CA LYS A 399 -2.39 46.82 -4.84
C LYS A 399 -0.96 47.02 -4.31
N HIS A 400 0.03 47.07 -5.20
CA HIS A 400 1.44 47.26 -4.84
C HIS A 400 1.96 46.26 -3.80
N LEU A 401 1.49 45.00 -3.86
CA LEU A 401 1.96 43.95 -2.97
C LEU A 401 3.32 43.39 -3.42
N LYS A 402 4.07 42.81 -2.47
CA LYS A 402 5.33 42.12 -2.78
C LYS A 402 5.05 40.83 -3.56
N LYS A 403 5.99 40.45 -4.44
CA LYS A 403 5.91 39.24 -5.29
C LYS A 403 5.51 37.99 -4.49
N GLU A 404 6.22 37.71 -3.40
CA GLU A 404 5.94 36.56 -2.52
C GLU A 404 4.52 36.58 -1.95
N THR A 405 3.98 37.78 -1.66
CA THR A 405 2.59 37.93 -1.20
C THR A 405 1.58 37.68 -2.33
N CYS A 406 1.91 38.11 -3.56
CA CYS A 406 1.10 37.82 -4.74
C CYS A 406 1.09 36.32 -5.07
N GLU A 407 2.24 35.65 -4.98
CA GLU A 407 2.39 34.20 -5.23
C GLU A 407 1.53 33.41 -4.24
N LYS A 408 1.59 33.75 -2.95
CA LYS A 408 0.74 33.13 -1.93
C LYS A 408 -0.76 33.32 -2.19
N HIS A 409 -1.18 34.52 -2.62
CA HIS A 409 -2.58 34.74 -2.98
C HIS A 409 -3.00 33.96 -4.22
N TYR A 410 -2.10 33.84 -5.20
CA TYR A 410 -2.32 33.10 -6.44
C TYR A 410 -2.51 31.59 -6.16
N GLU A 411 -1.63 30.99 -5.35
CA GLU A 411 -1.70 29.57 -4.97
C GLU A 411 -3.00 29.23 -4.25
N ASN A 412 -3.35 30.00 -3.21
CA ASN A 412 -4.59 29.79 -2.44
C ASN A 412 -5.84 29.91 -3.31
N VAL A 413 -5.86 30.86 -4.24
CA VAL A 413 -7.00 31.04 -5.14
C VAL A 413 -7.08 29.91 -6.16
N MET A 414 -5.94 29.49 -6.73
CA MET A 414 -5.86 28.32 -7.60
C MET A 414 -6.42 27.08 -6.89
N PHE A 415 -6.07 26.90 -5.62
CA PHE A 415 -6.57 25.82 -4.78
C PHE A 415 -8.11 25.76 -4.74
N TYR A 416 -8.75 26.92 -4.61
CA TYR A 416 -10.21 26.97 -4.61
C TYR A 416 -10.84 26.82 -6.00
N ILE A 417 -10.39 27.56 -7.01
CA ILE A 417 -11.11 27.63 -8.30
C ILE A 417 -10.80 26.45 -9.23
N HIS A 418 -9.56 25.97 -9.20
CA HIS A 418 -9.11 24.90 -10.07
C HIS A 418 -9.23 23.55 -9.37
N PHE A 419 -8.62 23.39 -8.18
CA PHE A 419 -8.62 22.10 -7.51
C PHE A 419 -9.96 21.75 -6.84
N TYR A 420 -10.67 22.71 -6.25
CA TYR A 420 -11.96 22.44 -5.61
C TYR A 420 -13.17 22.61 -6.54
N LEU A 421 -13.31 23.77 -7.21
CA LEU A 421 -14.46 24.04 -8.09
C LEU A 421 -14.33 23.44 -9.51
N GLN A 422 -13.13 23.00 -9.90
CA GLN A 422 -12.84 22.43 -11.23
C GLN A 422 -13.34 23.35 -12.35
N CYS A 423 -13.00 24.64 -12.26
CA CYS A 423 -13.35 25.59 -13.29
C CYS A 423 -12.48 25.38 -14.54
N GLU A 424 -13.12 25.30 -15.71
CA GLU A 424 -12.43 25.14 -17.00
C GLU A 424 -12.49 26.43 -17.83
N THR A 425 -13.54 27.23 -17.62
CA THR A 425 -13.77 28.48 -18.34
C THR A 425 -14.29 29.55 -17.38
N LEU A 426 -14.25 30.84 -17.76
CA LEU A 426 -14.80 31.93 -16.93
C LEU A 426 -16.31 31.77 -16.66
N LYS A 427 -17.04 30.96 -17.45
CA LYS A 427 -18.46 30.69 -17.21
C LYS A 427 -18.68 29.87 -15.94
N ASP A 428 -17.70 29.04 -15.56
CA ASP A 428 -17.77 28.18 -14.38
C ASP A 428 -17.66 28.98 -13.07
N PHE A 429 -17.32 30.28 -13.12
CA PHE A 429 -17.40 31.16 -11.95
C PHE A 429 -18.83 31.33 -11.43
N ASN A 430 -19.86 30.89 -12.17
CA ASN A 430 -21.22 30.76 -11.66
C ASN A 430 -21.36 29.71 -10.53
N ARG A 431 -20.38 28.79 -10.38
CA ARG A 431 -20.29 27.82 -9.26
C ARG A 431 -19.83 28.48 -7.95
N ILE A 432 -19.27 29.68 -8.04
CA ILE A 432 -18.87 30.47 -6.86
C ILE A 432 -20.15 30.95 -6.17
N SER A 433 -20.35 30.50 -4.94
CA SER A 433 -21.50 30.86 -4.12
C SER A 433 -21.09 30.91 -2.64
N GLN A 434 -21.98 31.45 -1.80
CA GLN A 434 -21.81 31.38 -0.36
C GLN A 434 -21.66 29.93 0.13
N ASP A 435 -22.48 29.02 -0.40
CA ASP A 435 -22.51 27.62 0.03
C ASP A 435 -21.23 26.89 -0.41
N SER A 436 -20.81 27.05 -1.67
CA SER A 436 -19.58 26.40 -2.15
C SER A 436 -18.33 26.90 -1.44
N LEU A 437 -18.28 28.19 -1.06
CA LEU A 437 -17.21 28.71 -0.22
C LEU A 437 -17.27 28.17 1.22
N HIS A 438 -18.48 28.04 1.80
CA HIS A 438 -18.66 27.53 3.15
C HIS A 438 -18.28 26.04 3.23
N GLU A 439 -18.69 25.25 2.24
CA GLU A 439 -18.33 23.83 2.13
C GLU A 439 -16.84 23.64 1.86
N PHE A 440 -16.25 24.43 0.97
CA PHE A 440 -14.80 24.43 0.77
C PHE A 440 -14.06 24.63 2.09
N LEU A 441 -14.40 25.68 2.85
CA LEU A 441 -13.71 25.97 4.09
C LEU A 441 -13.92 24.88 5.14
N LEU A 442 -15.16 24.44 5.40
CA LEU A 442 -15.45 23.53 6.51
C LEU A 442 -15.21 22.05 6.23
N LYS A 443 -15.39 21.60 4.97
CA LYS A 443 -15.36 20.18 4.61
C LYS A 443 -14.12 19.78 3.81
N TYR A 444 -13.41 20.76 3.23
CA TYR A 444 -12.28 20.48 2.35
C TYR A 444 -10.99 21.11 2.88
N PHE A 445 -10.91 22.43 2.89
CA PHE A 445 -9.69 23.16 3.24
C PHE A 445 -9.30 22.97 4.71
N ILE A 446 -10.18 23.26 5.67
CA ILE A 446 -9.85 23.14 7.09
C ILE A 446 -9.50 21.70 7.48
N PRO A 447 -10.31 20.68 7.13
CA PRO A 447 -10.03 19.31 7.57
C PRO A 447 -8.87 18.61 6.86
N LYS A 448 -8.42 19.10 5.70
CA LYS A 448 -7.45 18.36 4.87
C LYS A 448 -6.16 19.12 4.56
N PHE A 449 -6.18 20.46 4.65
CA PHE A 449 -5.07 21.28 4.16
C PHE A 449 -4.65 22.41 5.11
N ALA A 450 -5.52 22.82 6.04
CA ALA A 450 -5.18 23.89 6.97
C ALA A 450 -4.15 23.42 8.00
N THR A 451 -3.03 24.13 8.06
CA THR A 451 -1.91 23.80 8.97
C THR A 451 -1.85 24.68 10.22
N SER A 452 -2.58 25.79 10.22
CA SER A 452 -2.61 26.72 11.35
C SER A 452 -3.76 27.72 11.24
N LYS A 453 -4.08 28.37 12.37
CA LYS A 453 -5.03 29.52 12.42
C LYS A 453 -4.64 30.63 11.44
N THR A 454 -3.34 30.86 11.29
CA THR A 454 -2.79 31.85 10.35
C THR A 454 -3.04 31.41 8.91
N ASN A 455 -2.85 30.12 8.60
CA ASN A 455 -3.12 29.58 7.26
C ASN A 455 -4.60 29.68 6.89
N VAL A 456 -5.54 29.40 7.81
CA VAL A 456 -6.99 29.62 7.59
C VAL A 456 -7.31 31.08 7.31
N LYS A 457 -6.71 32.00 8.08
CA LYS A 457 -6.89 33.44 7.87
C LYS A 457 -6.35 33.88 6.51
N ASP A 458 -5.17 33.40 6.14
CA ASP A 458 -4.51 33.73 4.88
C ASP A 458 -5.33 33.23 3.68
N GLU A 459 -5.88 32.02 3.75
CA GLU A 459 -6.79 31.47 2.74
C GLU A 459 -8.01 32.36 2.52
N MET A 460 -8.73 32.69 3.59
CA MET A 460 -9.89 33.57 3.51
C MET A 460 -9.53 34.97 2.97
N ILE A 461 -8.35 35.49 3.31
CA ILE A 461 -7.87 36.77 2.79
C ILE A 461 -7.62 36.68 1.28
N SER A 462 -6.93 35.64 0.81
CA SER A 462 -6.65 35.39 -0.61
C SER A 462 -7.94 35.32 -1.42
N LEU A 463 -8.91 34.51 -0.98
CA LEU A 463 -10.20 34.37 -1.63
C LEU A 463 -10.99 35.68 -1.64
N ASN A 464 -10.99 36.43 -0.55
CA ASN A 464 -11.67 37.73 -0.49
C ASN A 464 -11.05 38.75 -1.45
N GLN A 465 -9.73 38.74 -1.65
CA GLN A 465 -9.08 39.61 -2.63
C GLN A 465 -9.45 39.20 -4.06
N TYR A 466 -9.50 37.90 -4.33
CA TYR A 466 -9.86 37.38 -5.63
C TYR A 466 -11.33 37.65 -6.00
N PHE A 467 -12.28 37.45 -5.08
CA PHE A 467 -13.68 37.77 -5.35
C PHE A 467 -13.93 39.25 -5.56
N LYS A 468 -13.15 40.14 -4.91
CA LYS A 468 -13.17 41.57 -5.25
C LYS A 468 -12.69 41.81 -6.67
N PHE A 469 -11.57 41.21 -7.06
CA PHE A 469 -11.05 41.28 -8.42
C PHE A 469 -12.07 40.79 -9.46
N LEU A 470 -12.70 39.63 -9.24
CA LEU A 470 -13.74 39.11 -10.13
C LEU A 470 -14.96 40.03 -10.20
N SER A 471 -15.40 40.60 -9.07
CA SER A 471 -16.51 41.54 -9.03
C SER A 471 -16.19 42.87 -9.72
N ASP A 472 -14.96 43.37 -9.58
CA ASP A 472 -14.49 44.59 -10.25
C ASP A 472 -14.41 44.41 -11.77
N ARG A 473 -14.17 43.17 -12.23
CA ARG A 473 -14.15 42.74 -13.63
C ARG A 473 -15.51 42.27 -14.17
N GLU A 474 -16.57 42.38 -13.38
CA GLU A 474 -17.93 41.95 -13.72
C GLU A 474 -18.05 40.45 -14.09
N LEU A 475 -17.11 39.62 -13.60
CA LEU A 475 -17.08 38.17 -13.82
C LEU A 475 -17.96 37.39 -12.84
N ILE A 476 -18.32 38.01 -11.71
CA ILE A 476 -19.34 37.51 -10.77
C ILE A 476 -20.33 38.64 -10.46
N ASN A 477 -21.59 38.28 -10.16
CA ASN A 477 -22.62 39.25 -9.81
C ASN A 477 -22.32 39.93 -8.44
N LYS A 478 -22.63 41.22 -8.32
CA LYS A 478 -22.54 42.00 -7.08
C LYS A 478 -23.36 41.39 -5.92
N ASP A 479 -24.44 40.68 -6.23
CA ASP A 479 -25.22 39.95 -5.21
C ASP A 479 -24.42 38.78 -4.62
N ILE A 480 -23.74 37.98 -5.46
CA ILE A 480 -22.84 36.91 -5.02
C ILE A 480 -21.71 37.48 -4.15
N MET A 481 -21.14 38.62 -4.55
CA MET A 481 -20.11 39.30 -3.76
C MET A 481 -20.62 39.79 -2.40
N LYS A 482 -21.90 40.15 -2.30
CA LYS A 482 -22.52 40.56 -1.02
C LYS A 482 -22.67 39.37 -0.09
N ASP A 483 -23.04 38.21 -0.61
CA ASP A 483 -23.22 36.97 0.15
C ASP A 483 -21.87 36.40 0.62
N ILE A 484 -20.87 36.37 -0.26
CA ILE A 484 -19.49 36.02 0.08
C ILE A 484 -18.92 36.95 1.17
N LYS A 485 -19.21 38.26 1.12
CA LYS A 485 -18.81 39.18 2.19
C LYS A 485 -19.42 38.80 3.55
N GLY A 486 -20.57 38.13 3.57
CA GLY A 486 -21.16 37.57 4.79
C GLY A 486 -20.26 36.51 5.41
N VAL A 487 -19.80 35.55 4.58
CA VAL A 487 -18.85 34.50 4.98
C VAL A 487 -17.53 35.11 5.47
N MET A 488 -16.95 36.03 4.69
CA MET A 488 -15.65 36.63 5.01
C MET A 488 -15.65 37.48 6.30
N LYS A 489 -16.81 38.01 6.70
CA LYS A 489 -16.96 38.73 7.98
C LYS A 489 -16.91 37.80 9.18
N ASN A 490 -17.25 36.53 9.01
CA ASN A 490 -17.27 35.54 10.08
C ASN A 490 -15.97 34.73 10.14
N LYS A 491 -14.81 35.36 9.88
CA LYS A 491 -13.51 34.70 9.90
C LYS A 491 -13.19 33.97 11.21
N GLU A 492 -13.64 34.51 12.34
CA GLU A 492 -13.36 33.91 13.65
C GLU A 492 -14.13 32.60 13.81
N PHE A 493 -15.32 32.44 13.22
CA PHE A 493 -16.01 31.15 13.21
C PHE A 493 -15.17 30.04 12.56
N TYR A 494 -14.52 30.32 11.43
CA TYR A 494 -13.68 29.32 10.75
C TYR A 494 -12.37 29.04 11.49
N VAL A 495 -11.83 30.05 12.17
CA VAL A 495 -10.64 29.88 13.00
C VAL A 495 -10.98 29.07 14.26
N THR A 496 -12.12 29.35 14.89
CA THR A 496 -12.64 28.57 16.01
C THR A 496 -13.01 27.16 15.55
N TYR A 497 -13.58 26.98 14.35
CA TYR A 497 -13.83 25.65 13.81
C TYR A 497 -12.52 24.88 13.57
N PHE A 498 -11.47 25.53 13.06
CA PHE A 498 -10.13 24.91 12.97
C PHE A 498 -9.56 24.58 14.36
N GLU A 499 -9.76 25.46 15.34
CA GLU A 499 -9.35 25.19 16.72
C GLU A 499 -10.12 24.03 17.34
N GLU A 500 -11.43 23.94 17.14
CA GLU A 500 -12.25 22.83 17.59
C GLU A 500 -11.85 21.54 16.86
N TRP A 501 -11.64 21.60 15.55
CA TRP A 501 -11.20 20.47 14.74
C TRP A 501 -9.82 19.95 15.17
N ILE A 502 -8.83 20.83 15.42
CA ILE A 502 -7.48 20.42 15.87
C ILE A 502 -7.45 20.04 17.35
N ASN A 503 -8.35 20.58 18.20
CA ASN A 503 -8.45 20.18 19.60
C ASN A 503 -9.26 18.88 19.76
N ASP A 504 -10.20 18.59 18.86
CA ASP A 504 -10.77 17.26 18.66
C ASP A 504 -9.72 16.29 18.10
N GLU A 505 -8.56 16.76 17.62
CA GLU A 505 -7.36 15.92 17.38
C GLU A 505 -6.42 15.83 18.61
N ASP A 506 -6.43 16.80 19.54
CA ASP A 506 -5.62 16.79 20.78
C ASP A 506 -6.31 16.07 21.97
N ASP A 507 -7.63 15.80 21.90
CA ASP A 507 -8.37 14.93 22.85
C ASP A 507 -8.44 13.46 22.38
N PHE A 508 -7.64 13.06 21.38
CA PHE A 508 -7.47 11.67 20.98
C PHE A 508 -6.02 11.21 21.04
#